data_AF-A0ABD2FDW7-F1
#
_entry.id   AF-A0ABD2FDW7-F1
#
_cell.length_a   1.000
_cell.length_b   1.000
_cell.length_c   1.000
_cell.angle_alpha   90.00
_cell.angle_beta   90.00
_cell.angle_gamma   90.00
#
_symmetry.space_group_name_H-M   'P 1'
#
loop_
_entity.id
_entity.type
_entity.pdbx_description
1 polymer ?
#
loop_
_entity_poly.entity_id
_entity_poly.type
_entity_poly.pdbx_seq_one_letter_code
_entity_poly.pdbx_strand_id
1 'polypeptide(L)'
;MAEDGPQQPQLDMPLVLDEDLTKQMRLRVESLKQRGEKRQDGEKLLRPSESVYRLDFTQQQKLQFERWNVVLDKPGKVTITGTSQNWTPDLTNLMTRQLLDPAAIFWHKEDSDVMDCNEADALEFGERLSDLAKVRKVMYFLITFGEGLEPANLKASVVFNQL
;
A
#
# COMPACT_ATOMS: atom_id res chain seq x y z
N MET A 1 -11.19 26.72 -23.33
CA MET A 1 -12.31 26.14 -22.55
C MET A 1 -12.19 24.65 -22.75
N ALA A 2 -11.63 23.93 -21.77
CA ALA A 2 -11.53 22.47 -21.87
C ALA A 2 -12.93 21.91 -21.58
N GLU A 3 -13.44 21.08 -22.47
CA GLU A 3 -14.71 20.39 -22.29
C GLU A 3 -14.56 19.40 -21.12
N ASP A 4 -15.28 19.65 -20.03
CA ASP A 4 -15.55 18.63 -19.01
C ASP A 4 -16.36 17.53 -19.69
N GLY A 5 -15.68 16.46 -20.10
CA GLY A 5 -16.32 15.22 -20.51
C GLY A 5 -17.25 14.70 -19.39
N PRO A 6 -18.21 13.81 -19.71
CA PRO A 6 -19.12 13.27 -18.70
C PRO A 6 -18.31 12.65 -17.56
N GLN A 7 -18.49 13.18 -16.34
CA GLN A 7 -17.85 12.66 -15.13
C GLN A 7 -18.19 11.19 -14.96
N GLN A 8 -17.24 10.31 -15.29
CA GLN A 8 -17.37 8.89 -15.00
C GLN A 8 -17.50 8.72 -13.48
N PRO A 9 -18.38 7.83 -13.00
CA PRO A 9 -18.55 7.67 -11.57
C PRO A 9 -17.26 7.09 -10.96
N GLN A 10 -16.76 7.77 -9.93
CA GLN A 10 -15.49 7.45 -9.27
C GLN A 10 -15.74 6.61 -8.01
N LEU A 11 -14.90 5.61 -7.80
CA LEU A 11 -14.81 4.84 -6.56
C LEU A 11 -13.52 5.20 -5.85
N ASP A 12 -13.65 5.76 -4.66
CA ASP A 12 -12.55 5.99 -3.74
C ASP A 12 -12.46 4.82 -2.76
N MET A 13 -11.35 4.06 -2.81
CA MET A 13 -11.13 2.87 -1.99
C MET A 13 -9.97 3.10 -1.01
N PRO A 14 -10.23 3.21 0.31
CA PRO A 14 -9.19 3.54 1.28
C PRO A 14 -8.25 2.37 1.56
N LEU A 15 -6.98 2.69 1.77
CA LEU A 15 -6.02 1.79 2.41
C LEU A 15 -6.21 1.92 3.92
N VAL A 16 -6.69 0.85 4.54
CA VAL A 16 -6.97 0.79 5.98
C VAL A 16 -5.81 0.09 6.69
N LEU A 17 -5.34 0.64 7.81
CA LEU A 17 -4.33 0.00 8.64
C LEU A 17 -4.86 -1.35 9.16
N ASP A 18 -4.12 -2.42 8.91
CA ASP A 18 -4.41 -3.75 9.46
C ASP A 18 -3.56 -3.95 10.73
N GLU A 19 -4.11 -3.52 11.87
CA GLU A 19 -3.41 -3.52 13.16
C GLU A 19 -3.06 -4.94 13.62
N ASP A 20 -3.99 -5.88 13.45
CA ASP A 20 -3.84 -7.27 13.88
C ASP A 20 -2.76 -7.98 13.06
N LEU A 21 -2.78 -7.85 11.73
CA LEU A 21 -1.75 -8.44 10.88
C LEU A 21 -0.39 -7.76 11.08
N THR A 22 -0.37 -6.44 11.25
CA THR A 22 0.85 -5.71 11.62
C THR A 22 1.44 -6.25 12.92
N LYS A 23 0.61 -6.42 13.95
CA LYS A 23 1.02 -6.97 15.25
C LYS A 23 1.51 -8.41 15.14
N GLN A 24 0.81 -9.26 14.40
CA GLN A 24 1.21 -10.65 14.15
C GLN A 24 2.59 -10.71 13.50
N MET A 25 2.84 -9.89 12.48
CA MET A 25 4.13 -9.84 11.80
C MET A 25 5.24 -9.29 12.72
N ARG A 26 4.96 -8.33 13.60
CA ARG A 26 5.92 -7.86 14.62
C ARG A 26 6.25 -8.96 15.64
N LEU A 27 5.23 -9.67 16.13
CA LEU A 27 5.40 -10.78 17.07
C LEU A 27 6.25 -11.91 16.48
N ARG A 28 6.15 -12.15 15.17
CA ARG A 28 7.03 -13.10 14.45
C ARG A 28 8.50 -12.71 14.59
N VAL A 29 8.84 -11.44 14.43
CA VAL A 29 10.21 -10.94 14.59
C VAL A 29 10.70 -11.10 16.03
N GLU A 30 9.87 -10.75 17.00
CA GLU A 30 10.19 -10.88 18.41
C GLU A 30 10.39 -12.34 18.82
N SER A 31 9.52 -13.23 18.35
CA SER A 31 9.59 -14.67 18.64
C SER A 31 10.89 -15.29 18.12
N LEU A 32 11.31 -14.94 16.89
CA LEU A 32 12.58 -15.38 16.33
C LEU A 32 13.77 -14.92 17.19
N LYS A 33 13.76 -13.66 17.63
CA LYS A 33 14.81 -13.10 18.50
C LYS A 33 14.85 -13.80 19.86
N GLN A 34 13.70 -13.98 20.51
CA GLN A 34 13.61 -14.60 21.84
C GLN A 34 14.06 -16.05 21.82
N ARG A 35 13.77 -16.79 20.73
CA ARG A 35 14.14 -18.20 20.59
C ARG A 35 15.53 -18.42 19.98
N GLY A 36 16.19 -17.37 19.52
CA GLY A 36 17.46 -17.48 18.78
C GLY A 36 17.30 -18.22 17.43
N GLU A 37 16.10 -18.24 16.87
CA GLU A 37 15.78 -18.91 15.61
C GLU A 37 16.10 -18.01 14.42
N LYS A 38 16.45 -18.62 13.29
CA LYS A 38 16.56 -17.92 12.01
C LYS A 38 15.19 -17.85 11.34
N ARG A 39 14.95 -16.73 10.64
CA ARG A 39 13.82 -16.64 9.71
C ARG A 39 13.91 -17.71 8.63
N GLN A 40 12.77 -18.06 8.02
CA GLN A 40 12.74 -18.90 6.85
C GLN A 40 13.51 -18.23 5.71
N ASP A 41 14.10 -19.04 4.82
CA ASP A 41 14.86 -18.49 3.70
C ASP A 41 13.96 -17.67 2.79
N GLY A 42 14.37 -16.43 2.48
CA GLY A 42 13.56 -15.46 1.72
C GLY A 42 12.41 -14.78 2.48
N GLU A 43 12.14 -15.11 3.75
CA GLU A 43 11.07 -14.51 4.57
C GLU A 43 11.25 -12.99 4.74
N LYS A 44 10.19 -12.23 4.48
CA LYS A 44 10.10 -10.79 4.73
C LYS A 44 9.65 -10.56 6.17
N LEU A 45 10.59 -10.16 7.01
CA LEU A 45 10.30 -9.67 8.35
C LEU A 45 9.87 -8.20 8.30
N LEU A 46 8.83 -7.85 9.05
CA LEU A 46 8.34 -6.48 9.14
C LEU A 46 9.34 -5.61 9.91
N ARG A 47 9.71 -4.46 9.33
CA ARG A 47 10.57 -3.47 9.99
C ARG A 47 9.73 -2.61 10.94
N PRO A 48 10.35 -1.98 11.96
CA PRO A 48 9.61 -1.09 12.88
C PRO A 48 8.90 0.07 12.18
N SER A 49 9.50 0.60 11.11
CA SER A 49 8.95 1.68 10.28
C SER A 49 7.95 1.20 9.23
N GLU A 50 7.60 -0.09 9.21
CA GLU A 50 6.61 -0.64 8.28
C GLU A 50 5.32 -0.98 9.04
N SER A 51 4.19 -0.78 8.35
CA SER A 51 2.88 -1.27 8.79
C SER A 51 2.13 -1.88 7.62
N VAL A 52 1.26 -2.85 7.92
CA VAL A 52 0.46 -3.55 6.93
C VAL A 52 -0.84 -2.78 6.71
N TYR A 53 -1.17 -2.53 5.46
CA TYR A 53 -2.42 -1.90 5.05
C TYR A 53 -3.22 -2.85 4.17
N ARG A 54 -4.53 -2.72 4.24
CA ARG A 54 -5.51 -3.52 3.52
C ARG A 54 -6.36 -2.62 2.63
N LEU A 55 -6.55 -3.05 1.39
CA LEU A 55 -7.50 -2.48 0.45
C LEU A 55 -8.57 -3.52 0.14
N ASP A 56 -9.82 -3.17 0.37
CA ASP A 56 -10.97 -3.97 -0.04
C ASP A 56 -11.55 -3.42 -1.35
N PHE A 57 -11.42 -4.20 -2.43
CA PHE A 57 -12.03 -3.90 -3.72
C PHE A 57 -13.55 -4.07 -3.64
N THR A 58 -14.25 -2.96 -3.44
CA THR A 58 -15.73 -2.92 -3.41
C THR A 58 -16.34 -3.28 -4.77
N GLN A 59 -15.57 -3.10 -5.85
CA GLN A 59 -15.82 -3.58 -7.20
C GLN A 59 -14.54 -4.21 -7.75
N GLN A 60 -14.63 -5.34 -8.47
CA GLN A 60 -13.45 -6.08 -8.97
C GLN A 60 -13.28 -6.05 -10.49
N GLN A 61 -14.30 -5.59 -11.21
CA GLN A 61 -14.34 -5.53 -12.68
C GLN A 61 -14.61 -4.10 -13.11
N LYS A 62 -14.27 -3.75 -14.34
CA LYS A 62 -14.54 -2.42 -14.89
C LYS A 62 -14.00 -1.27 -14.01
N LEU A 63 -12.81 -1.49 -13.47
CA LEU A 63 -12.05 -0.46 -12.78
C LEU A 63 -10.98 0.06 -13.74
N GLN A 64 -10.88 1.37 -13.86
CA GLN A 64 -9.74 2.05 -14.45
C GLN A 64 -9.08 2.88 -13.37
N PHE A 65 -7.80 2.63 -13.10
CA PHE A 65 -7.03 3.45 -12.17
C PHE A 65 -7.02 4.90 -12.67
N GLU A 66 -7.36 5.83 -11.78
CA GLU A 66 -7.35 7.26 -12.05
C GLU A 66 -6.17 7.93 -11.35
N ARG A 67 -6.08 7.78 -10.02
CA ARG A 67 -5.01 8.38 -9.22
C ARG A 67 -4.88 7.73 -7.85
N TRP A 68 -3.70 7.93 -7.27
CA TRP A 68 -3.51 7.81 -5.82
C TRP A 68 -4.02 9.08 -5.14
N ASN A 69 -4.70 8.90 -4.01
CA ASN A 69 -5.08 9.98 -3.12
C ASN A 69 -4.34 9.79 -1.79
N VAL A 70 -3.14 10.36 -1.70
CA VAL A 70 -2.23 10.20 -0.55
C VAL A 70 -1.96 11.56 0.05
N VAL A 71 -2.22 11.69 1.35
CA VAL A 71 -2.02 12.90 2.12
C VAL A 71 -1.21 12.57 3.37
N LEU A 72 -0.21 13.40 3.65
CA LEU A 72 0.59 13.37 4.87
C LEU A 72 0.32 14.61 5.70
N ASP A 73 -0.10 14.44 6.96
CA ASP A 73 -0.40 15.55 7.87
C ASP A 73 0.89 16.25 8.39
N LYS A 74 2.07 15.69 8.08
CA LYS A 74 3.39 16.24 8.43
C LYS A 74 4.37 16.03 7.28
N PRO A 75 5.40 16.87 7.14
CA PRO A 75 6.49 16.65 6.21
C PRO A 75 7.16 15.29 6.40
N GLY A 76 7.56 14.68 5.31
CA GLY A 76 8.21 13.37 5.30
C GLY A 76 7.90 12.56 4.05
N LYS A 77 8.20 11.27 4.10
CA LYS A 77 8.09 10.35 2.96
C LYS A 77 7.42 9.04 3.37
N VAL A 78 6.57 8.51 2.51
CA VAL A 78 6.04 7.15 2.63
C VAL A 78 6.30 6.36 1.36
N THR A 79 6.49 5.05 1.50
CA THR A 79 6.61 4.12 0.38
C THR A 79 5.53 3.05 0.51
N ILE A 80 4.66 2.95 -0.49
CA ILE A 80 3.56 2.00 -0.58
C ILE A 80 4.00 0.86 -1.51
N THR A 81 4.18 -0.33 -0.95
CA THR A 81 4.57 -1.54 -1.69
C THR A 81 3.44 -2.55 -1.66
N GLY A 82 2.91 -2.92 -2.83
CA GLY A 82 1.91 -3.98 -2.94
C GLY A 82 2.48 -5.35 -2.62
N THR A 83 1.61 -6.25 -2.19
CA THR A 83 1.94 -7.68 -2.07
C THR A 83 1.23 -8.50 -3.12
N SER A 84 1.82 -9.62 -3.52
CA SER A 84 1.23 -10.57 -4.45
C SER A 84 -0.15 -11.02 -3.97
N GLN A 85 -1.12 -11.05 -4.88
CA GLN A 85 -2.47 -11.53 -4.59
C GLN A 85 -2.52 -13.04 -4.21
N ASN A 86 -1.42 -13.76 -4.40
CA ASN A 86 -1.27 -15.16 -3.98
C ASN A 86 -0.83 -15.30 -2.50
N TRP A 87 -0.36 -14.24 -1.86
CA TRP A 87 0.00 -14.29 -0.44
C TRP A 87 -1.25 -14.23 0.43
N THR A 88 -1.50 -15.28 1.21
CA THR A 88 -2.60 -15.32 2.18
C THR A 88 -2.02 -15.24 3.59
N PRO A 89 -2.18 -14.11 4.31
CA PRO A 89 -1.53 -13.90 5.61
C PRO A 89 -1.82 -14.95 6.67
N ASP A 90 -3.00 -15.58 6.62
CA ASP A 90 -3.40 -16.65 7.54
C ASP A 90 -2.67 -17.98 7.31
N LEU A 91 -2.09 -18.17 6.10
CA LEU A 91 -1.53 -19.45 5.68
C LEU A 91 0.00 -19.46 5.68
N THR A 92 0.64 -18.34 5.34
CA THR A 92 2.11 -18.28 5.17
C THR A 92 2.69 -16.95 5.61
N ASN A 93 3.94 -16.99 6.09
CA ASN A 93 4.74 -15.78 6.25
C ASN A 93 4.97 -15.10 4.90
N LEU A 94 5.03 -13.77 4.89
CA LEU A 94 5.33 -13.01 3.68
C LEU A 94 6.75 -13.31 3.20
N MET A 95 6.92 -13.51 1.90
CA MET A 95 8.23 -13.70 1.27
C MET A 95 8.67 -12.44 0.55
N THR A 96 9.96 -12.16 0.51
CA THR A 96 10.51 -10.95 -0.15
C THR A 96 10.11 -10.87 -1.63
N ARG A 97 10.09 -12.00 -2.33
CA ARG A 97 9.65 -12.12 -3.74
C ARG A 97 8.15 -11.83 -3.97
N GLN A 98 7.34 -11.76 -2.91
CA GLN A 98 5.92 -11.43 -3.01
C GLN A 98 5.68 -9.92 -2.89
N LEU A 99 6.72 -9.12 -2.64
CA LEU A 99 6.63 -7.66 -2.76
C LEU A 99 6.61 -7.29 -4.24
N LEU A 100 5.63 -6.48 -4.63
CA LEU A 100 5.48 -6.02 -6.01
C LEU A 100 6.42 -4.85 -6.27
N ASP A 101 6.95 -4.82 -7.48
CA ASP A 101 7.77 -3.74 -8.04
C ASP A 101 7.11 -3.27 -9.35
N PRO A 102 6.96 -1.95 -9.59
CA PRO A 102 7.48 -0.85 -8.77
C PRO A 102 6.64 -0.56 -7.51
N ALA A 103 7.23 0.19 -6.58
CA ALA A 103 6.55 0.74 -5.40
C ALA A 103 6.23 2.23 -5.62
N ALA A 104 5.09 2.68 -5.09
CA ALA A 104 4.73 4.10 -5.12
C ALA A 104 5.32 4.83 -3.91
N ILE A 105 5.98 5.95 -4.13
CA ILE A 105 6.67 6.77 -3.13
C ILE A 105 6.04 8.16 -3.16
N PHE A 106 5.62 8.63 -2.00
CA PHE A 106 4.99 9.94 -1.83
C PHE A 106 5.76 10.72 -0.78
N TRP A 107 5.96 12.01 -0.99
CA TRP A 107 6.61 12.88 -0.02
C TRP A 107 5.96 14.26 0.06
N HIS A 108 6.04 14.84 1.25
CA HIS A 108 5.63 16.19 1.59
C HIS A 108 6.87 16.93 2.10
N LYS A 109 7.23 18.06 1.48
CA LYS A 109 8.38 18.88 1.88
C LYS A 109 7.94 19.93 2.89
N GLU A 110 8.84 20.33 3.80
CA GLU A 110 8.50 21.32 4.84
C GLU A 110 8.06 22.68 4.26
N ASP A 111 8.58 23.05 3.10
CA ASP A 111 8.34 24.35 2.46
C ASP A 111 7.24 24.32 1.37
N SER A 112 6.46 23.24 1.27
CA SER A 112 5.50 23.06 0.19
C SER A 112 4.28 22.26 0.64
N ASP A 113 3.10 22.88 0.54
CA ASP A 113 1.81 22.22 0.78
C ASP A 113 1.44 21.17 -0.29
N VAL A 114 2.26 21.04 -1.34
CA VAL A 114 2.03 20.08 -2.44
C VAL A 114 2.69 18.74 -2.13
N MET A 115 1.87 17.69 -2.17
CA MET A 115 2.32 16.29 -2.20
C MET A 115 2.98 15.97 -3.54
N ASP A 116 4.13 15.33 -3.49
CA ASP A 116 4.94 14.99 -4.66
C ASP A 116 5.23 13.47 -4.64
N CYS A 117 5.45 12.86 -5.80
CA CYS A 117 5.55 11.42 -5.94
C CYS A 117 6.47 10.97 -7.09
N ASN A 118 6.89 9.70 -7.07
CA ASN A 118 7.56 9.08 -8.21
C ASN A 118 6.54 8.74 -9.31
N GLU A 119 6.15 9.76 -10.07
CA GLU A 119 5.01 9.73 -11.01
C GLU A 119 4.93 8.46 -11.88
N ALA A 120 6.03 8.09 -12.56
CA ALA A 120 6.05 6.93 -13.47
C ALA A 120 5.75 5.61 -12.75
N ASP A 121 6.46 5.35 -11.65
CA ASP A 121 6.30 4.13 -10.85
C ASP A 121 4.93 4.07 -10.16
N ALA A 122 4.46 5.21 -9.65
CA ALA A 122 3.17 5.31 -8.97
C ALA A 122 2.01 5.08 -9.95
N LEU A 123 2.14 5.57 -11.19
CA LEU A 123 1.18 5.32 -12.27
C LEU A 123 1.21 3.85 -12.70
N GLU A 124 2.38 3.30 -13.01
CA GLU A 124 2.52 1.89 -13.42
C GLU A 124 1.93 0.95 -12.34
N PHE A 125 2.27 1.20 -11.08
CA PHE A 125 1.75 0.39 -9.99
C PHE A 125 0.23 0.54 -9.85
N GLY A 126 -0.29 1.77 -9.97
CA GLY A 126 -1.71 2.07 -9.92
C GLY A 126 -2.51 1.34 -11.00
N GLU A 127 -2.05 1.37 -12.25
CA GLU A 127 -2.70 0.69 -13.38
C GLU A 127 -2.86 -0.82 -13.13
N ARG A 128 -1.82 -1.45 -12.55
CA ARG A 128 -1.83 -2.88 -12.21
C ARG A 128 -2.86 -3.24 -11.14
N LEU A 129 -3.29 -2.31 -10.30
CA LEU A 129 -4.32 -2.58 -9.28
C LEU A 129 -5.65 -3.03 -9.90
N SER A 130 -5.98 -2.51 -11.09
CA SER A 130 -7.20 -2.89 -11.82
C SER A 130 -7.21 -4.37 -12.21
N ASP A 131 -6.05 -4.92 -12.56
CA ASP A 131 -5.90 -6.35 -12.85
C ASP A 131 -5.80 -7.20 -11.57
N LEU A 132 -5.14 -6.69 -10.53
CA LEU A 132 -5.04 -7.37 -9.24
C LEU A 132 -6.41 -7.48 -8.54
N ALA A 133 -7.29 -6.50 -8.75
CA ALA A 133 -8.67 -6.53 -8.26
C ALA A 133 -9.48 -7.72 -8.81
N LYS A 134 -9.18 -8.15 -10.05
CA LYS A 134 -9.84 -9.30 -10.70
C LYS A 134 -9.45 -10.63 -10.05
N VAL A 135 -8.29 -10.69 -9.39
CA VAL A 135 -7.77 -11.92 -8.76
C VAL A 135 -8.48 -12.21 -7.44
N ARG A 136 -8.60 -11.21 -6.56
CA ARG A 136 -9.28 -11.35 -5.26
C ARG A 136 -9.77 -10.00 -4.73
N LYS A 137 -10.75 -10.05 -3.82
CA LYS A 137 -11.39 -8.86 -3.24
C LYS A 137 -10.51 -8.04 -2.30
N VAL A 138 -9.49 -8.64 -1.71
CA VAL A 138 -8.64 -7.99 -0.70
C VAL A 138 -7.23 -7.91 -1.24
N MET A 139 -6.52 -6.80 -1.05
CA MET A 139 -5.09 -6.71 -1.33
C MET A 139 -4.38 -6.11 -0.12
N TYR A 140 -3.20 -6.64 0.20
CA TYR A 140 -2.37 -6.14 1.28
C TYR A 140 -1.18 -5.36 0.73
N PHE A 141 -0.77 -4.36 1.49
CA PHE A 141 0.35 -3.47 1.20
C PHE A 141 1.25 -3.40 2.42
N LEU A 142 2.56 -3.26 2.19
CA LEU A 142 3.48 -2.77 3.20
C LEU A 142 3.70 -1.29 2.95
N ILE A 143 3.38 -0.46 3.95
CA ILE A 143 3.70 0.96 3.92
C ILE A 143 4.90 1.21 4.82
N THR A 144 5.96 1.75 4.25
CA THR A 144 7.16 2.18 4.97
C THR A 144 7.06 3.68 5.25
N PHE A 145 7.15 4.05 6.51
CA PHE A 145 7.15 5.44 6.97
C PHE A 145 8.58 5.95 7.12
N GLY A 146 8.82 7.16 6.62
CA GLY A 146 10.05 7.90 6.87
C GLY A 146 10.19 8.31 8.34
N GLU A 147 11.34 8.86 8.69
CA GLU A 147 11.61 9.31 10.06
C GLU A 147 10.57 10.34 10.53
N GLY A 148 10.08 10.17 11.76
CA GLY A 148 9.09 11.07 12.38
C GLY A 148 7.65 10.88 11.89
N LEU A 149 7.40 10.00 10.91
CA LEU A 149 6.06 9.66 10.45
C LEU A 149 5.54 8.37 11.09
N GLU A 150 4.25 8.37 11.39
CA GLU A 150 3.50 7.24 11.91
C GLU A 150 2.24 7.00 11.07
N PRO A 151 1.59 5.82 11.17
CA PRO A 151 0.33 5.53 10.49
C PRO A 151 -0.75 6.59 10.68
N ALA A 152 -0.79 7.25 11.85
CA ALA A 152 -1.74 8.32 12.15
C ALA A 152 -1.55 9.58 11.29
N ASN A 153 -0.38 9.76 10.65
CA ASN A 153 -0.10 10.90 9.79
C ASN A 153 -0.46 10.66 8.33
N LEU A 154 -0.91 9.45 7.97
CA LEU A 154 -1.18 9.06 6.59
C LEU A 154 -2.67 8.86 6.36
N LYS A 155 -3.20 9.51 5.33
CA LYS A 155 -4.47 9.15 4.69
C LYS A 155 -4.15 8.71 3.28
N ALA A 156 -4.48 7.47 2.94
CA ALA A 156 -4.19 6.90 1.64
C ALA A 156 -5.43 6.20 1.10
N SER A 157 -5.74 6.45 -0.16
CA SER A 157 -6.75 5.73 -0.91
C SER A 157 -6.39 5.67 -2.39
N VAL A 158 -7.08 4.79 -3.12
CA VAL A 158 -6.94 4.65 -4.58
C VAL A 158 -8.27 5.02 -5.22
N VAL A 159 -8.21 5.92 -6.19
CA VAL A 159 -9.38 6.35 -6.94
C VAL A 159 -9.41 5.60 -8.28
N PHE A 160 -10.56 4.99 -8.57
CA PHE A 160 -10.84 4.34 -9.84
C PHE A 160 -12.04 4.97 -10.53
N ASN A 161 -11.98 5.11 -11.85
CA ASN A 161 -13.16 5.35 -12.67
C ASN A 161 -13.88 4.01 -12.91
N GLN A 162 -15.22 4.02 -12.86
CA GLN A 162 -16.03 2.87 -13.23
C GLN A 162 -16.28 2.88 -14.75
N LEU A 163 -15.90 1.79 -15.41
CA LEU A 163 -16.13 1.53 -16.84
C LEU A 163 -17.47 0.81 -17.11
#